data_AF-A0A2G6QZJ5-F1
#
_entry.id   AF-A0A2G6QZJ5-F1
#
_cell.length_a   1.000
_cell.length_b   1.000
_cell.length_c   1.000
_cell.angle_alpha   90.00
_cell.angle_beta   90.00
_cell.angle_gamma   90.00
#
_symmetry.space_group_name_H-M   'P 1'
#
loop_
_entity.id
_entity.type
_entity.pdbx_description
1 polymer ?
#
loop_
_entity_poly.entity_id
_entity_poly.type
_entity_poly.pdbx_seq_one_letter_code
_entity_poly.pdbx_strand_id
1 'polypeptide(L)'
;MSLAAHWEFISNARWFSGKARNGKLGDQLVLDWYSTEVKVRSELFRVDYPDGGYEWYHLPISYYRELNNNLGDPIWRTTDGYGYDATSDPAAMSAILQAIMASTSGKDFSCHSENPIFQSNDLTPRRYTGEQSNTSVFFGNSAMLKIFRKLEPGKNLDIELHQVLSDTGSVAQLYGWISTVEFDLMMLVESIPEPIDGYVLACQKLSNNESFSDLAGNLGQALAEVHLKLSNSLGSDVANGAQLGKQFISHAQ
;
A
#
# COMPACT_ATOMS: atom_id res chain seq x y z
N MET A 1 -25.66 4.81 4.81
CA MET A 1 -24.53 5.47 4.11
C MET A 1 -24.80 5.40 2.61
N SER A 2 -24.61 6.48 1.86
CA SER A 2 -24.87 6.45 0.41
C SER A 2 -23.66 5.89 -0.34
N LEU A 3 -23.86 4.79 -1.09
CA LEU A 3 -22.85 4.26 -2.03
C LEU A 3 -22.50 5.29 -3.12
N ALA A 4 -23.39 6.24 -3.42
CA ALA A 4 -23.13 7.25 -4.45
C ALA A 4 -21.95 8.18 -4.10
N ALA A 5 -21.82 8.57 -2.83
CA ALA A 5 -20.75 9.45 -2.38
C ALA A 5 -19.39 8.72 -2.38
N HIS A 6 -19.39 7.43 -1.99
CA HIS A 6 -18.20 6.58 -2.12
C HIS A 6 -17.81 6.41 -3.59
N TRP A 7 -18.78 6.17 -4.47
CA TRP A 7 -18.52 6.03 -5.89
C TRP A 7 -17.90 7.29 -6.47
N GLU A 8 -18.47 8.47 -6.18
CA GLU A 8 -17.93 9.75 -6.63
C GLU A 8 -16.47 9.92 -6.18
N PHE A 9 -16.16 9.60 -4.93
CA PHE A 9 -14.78 9.65 -4.44
C PHE A 9 -13.86 8.67 -5.16
N ILE A 10 -14.25 7.39 -5.25
CA ILE A 10 -13.45 6.32 -5.86
C ILE A 10 -13.22 6.60 -7.35
N SER A 11 -14.27 6.93 -8.11
CA SER A 11 -14.18 7.13 -9.56
C SER A 11 -13.31 8.33 -9.94
N ASN A 12 -13.26 9.36 -9.07
CA ASN A 12 -12.42 10.54 -9.27
C ASN A 12 -10.99 10.36 -8.73
N ALA A 13 -10.73 9.34 -7.92
CA ALA A 13 -9.41 9.11 -7.36
C ALA A 13 -8.35 8.88 -8.43
N ARG A 14 -7.12 9.35 -8.19
CA ARG A 14 -5.99 9.14 -9.12
C ARG A 14 -5.61 7.66 -9.23
N TRP A 15 -5.73 6.92 -8.13
CA TRP A 15 -5.40 5.49 -8.06
C TRP A 15 -6.45 4.57 -8.67
N PHE A 16 -7.64 5.08 -9.03
CA PHE A 16 -8.66 4.28 -9.70
C PHE A 16 -8.29 4.04 -11.16
N SER A 17 -8.00 2.78 -11.52
CA SER A 17 -7.59 2.39 -12.88
C SER A 17 -8.77 2.16 -13.83
N GLY A 18 -9.99 2.03 -13.31
CA GLY A 18 -11.20 1.71 -14.10
C GLY A 18 -11.88 2.89 -14.81
N LYS A 19 -11.24 4.07 -14.94
CA LYS A 19 -11.88 5.32 -15.43
C LYS A 19 -12.56 5.20 -16.80
N ALA A 20 -11.96 4.43 -17.71
CA ALA A 20 -12.48 4.25 -19.07
C ALA A 20 -13.43 3.05 -19.21
N ARG A 21 -13.64 2.26 -18.14
CA ARG A 21 -14.35 0.98 -18.20
C ARG A 21 -15.83 1.06 -17.84
N ASN A 22 -16.35 2.26 -17.53
CA ASN A 22 -17.76 2.48 -17.14
C ASN A 22 -18.23 1.55 -16.00
N GLY A 23 -17.39 1.38 -14.99
CA GLY A 23 -17.72 0.57 -13.82
C GLY A 23 -18.82 1.18 -12.94
N LYS A 24 -19.36 0.37 -12.03
CA LYS A 24 -20.29 0.80 -10.99
C LYS A 24 -19.98 0.08 -9.68
N LEU A 25 -20.30 0.70 -8.55
CA LEU A 25 -20.22 -0.01 -7.26
C LEU A 25 -21.23 -1.16 -7.22
N GLY A 26 -20.73 -2.33 -6.85
CA GLY A 26 -21.51 -3.51 -6.47
C GLY A 26 -21.48 -3.67 -4.95
N ASP A 27 -20.84 -4.74 -4.50
CA ASP A 27 -20.74 -5.10 -3.08
C ASP A 27 -19.83 -4.14 -2.27
N GLN A 28 -20.18 -3.96 -1.00
CA GLN A 28 -19.35 -3.26 -0.01
C GLN A 28 -19.12 -4.18 1.19
N LEU A 29 -17.87 -4.38 1.56
CA LEU A 29 -17.46 -5.05 2.80
C LEU A 29 -16.96 -4.00 3.77
N VAL A 30 -17.58 -3.96 4.95
CA VAL A 30 -17.25 -2.99 5.99
C VAL A 30 -16.63 -3.75 7.15
N LEU A 31 -15.34 -3.50 7.40
CA LEU A 31 -14.59 -4.25 8.40
C LEU A 31 -14.82 -3.73 9.82
N ASP A 32 -14.36 -4.49 10.81
CA ASP A 32 -14.33 -4.07 12.20
C ASP A 32 -13.39 -2.86 12.43
N TRP A 33 -13.62 -2.17 13.55
CA TRP A 33 -12.83 -1.00 13.93
C TRP A 33 -11.41 -1.39 14.35
N TYR A 34 -10.40 -0.66 13.85
CA TYR A 34 -9.01 -0.84 14.30
C TYR A 34 -8.77 -0.32 15.72
N SER A 35 -9.61 0.61 16.19
CA SER A 35 -9.49 1.23 17.51
C SER A 35 -10.86 1.50 18.13
N THR A 36 -10.91 1.44 19.46
CA THR A 36 -12.09 1.82 20.24
C THR A 36 -12.20 3.33 20.43
N GLU A 37 -11.07 4.04 20.47
CA GLU A 37 -10.97 5.48 20.75
C GLU A 37 -11.16 6.32 19.47
N VAL A 38 -10.41 5.98 18.42
CA VAL A 38 -10.52 6.61 17.11
C VAL A 38 -11.35 5.69 16.21
N LYS A 39 -12.46 6.19 15.69
CA LYS A 39 -13.34 5.42 14.80
C LYS A 39 -12.75 5.36 13.40
N VAL A 40 -11.85 4.42 13.17
CA VAL A 40 -11.25 4.12 11.86
C VAL A 40 -11.36 2.64 11.54
N ARG A 41 -11.70 2.32 10.29
CA ARG A 41 -11.82 0.96 9.75
C ARG A 41 -11.55 0.95 8.27
N SER A 42 -11.33 -0.23 7.71
CA SER A 42 -11.25 -0.42 6.26
C SER A 42 -12.60 -0.79 5.66
N GLU A 43 -12.85 -0.28 4.47
CA GLU A 43 -14.01 -0.61 3.66
C GLU A 43 -13.55 -1.00 2.27
N LEU A 44 -14.06 -2.14 1.81
CA LEU A 44 -13.71 -2.74 0.53
C LEU A 44 -14.91 -2.62 -0.40
N PHE A 45 -14.67 -2.15 -1.61
CA PHE A 45 -15.68 -1.85 -2.60
C PHE A 45 -15.42 -2.67 -3.85
N ARG A 46 -16.40 -3.47 -4.24
CA ARG A 46 -16.40 -4.14 -5.53
C ARG A 46 -16.89 -3.18 -6.60
N VAL A 47 -16.14 -3.06 -7.69
CA VAL A 47 -16.53 -2.32 -8.89
C VAL A 47 -16.79 -3.33 -10.00
N ASP A 48 -18.04 -3.44 -10.43
CA ASP A 48 -18.44 -4.30 -11.54
C ASP A 48 -18.39 -3.53 -12.87
N TYR A 49 -17.91 -4.21 -13.92
CA TYR A 49 -17.78 -3.66 -15.26
C TYR A 49 -18.77 -4.30 -16.24
N PRO A 50 -19.14 -3.61 -17.34
CA PRO A 50 -20.09 -4.13 -18.33
C PRO A 50 -19.62 -5.41 -19.05
N ASP A 51 -18.32 -5.67 -19.07
CA ASP A 51 -17.70 -6.87 -19.64
C ASP A 51 -17.86 -8.13 -18.75
N GLY A 52 -18.47 -7.98 -17.56
CA GLY A 52 -18.64 -9.05 -16.59
C GLY A 52 -17.45 -9.21 -15.63
N GLY A 53 -16.36 -8.47 -15.83
CA GLY A 53 -15.25 -8.40 -14.90
C GLY A 53 -15.57 -7.53 -13.68
N TYR A 54 -14.76 -7.67 -12.63
CA TYR A 54 -14.83 -6.83 -11.44
C TYR A 54 -13.45 -6.57 -10.85
N GLU A 55 -13.34 -5.50 -10.07
CA GLU A 55 -12.15 -5.15 -9.30
C GLU A 55 -12.54 -4.79 -7.86
N TRP A 56 -11.68 -5.10 -6.90
CA TRP A 56 -11.87 -4.69 -5.51
C TRP A 56 -11.00 -3.48 -5.19
N TYR A 57 -11.57 -2.52 -4.46
CA TYR A 57 -10.90 -1.31 -4.04
C TYR A 57 -10.99 -1.12 -2.54
N HIS A 58 -9.90 -0.67 -1.93
CA HIS A 58 -9.77 -0.49 -0.49
C HIS A 58 -9.69 0.99 -0.11
N LEU A 59 -10.50 1.35 0.87
CA LEU A 59 -10.59 2.67 1.44
C LEU A 59 -10.62 2.59 2.97
N PRO A 60 -9.55 2.97 3.68
CA PRO A 60 -9.65 3.21 5.11
C PRO A 60 -10.41 4.52 5.35
N ILE A 61 -11.42 4.48 6.20
CA ILE A 61 -12.30 5.63 6.49
C ILE A 61 -12.22 5.96 7.97
N SER A 62 -12.00 7.25 8.28
CA SER A 62 -12.16 7.78 9.63
C SER A 62 -13.51 8.48 9.81
N TYR A 63 -14.13 8.24 10.95
CA TYR A 63 -15.52 8.58 11.25
C TYR A 63 -15.60 9.62 12.36
N TYR A 64 -16.30 10.71 12.10
CA TYR A 64 -16.51 11.80 13.06
C TYR A 64 -17.99 12.13 13.21
N ARG A 65 -18.41 12.49 14.43
CA ARG A 65 -19.77 12.99 14.68
C ARG A 65 -19.96 14.43 14.18
N GLU A 66 -18.90 15.23 14.26
CA GLU A 66 -18.90 16.63 13.85
C GLU A 66 -17.95 16.84 12.68
N LEU A 67 -18.20 17.90 11.90
CA LEU A 67 -17.37 18.25 10.76
C LEU A 67 -15.96 18.64 11.24
N ASN A 68 -14.95 17.95 10.74
CA ASN A 68 -13.55 18.25 10.99
C ASN A 68 -12.94 19.03 9.81
N ASN A 69 -12.87 20.35 9.92
CA ASN A 69 -12.36 21.23 8.87
C ASN A 69 -10.86 21.04 8.59
N ASN A 70 -10.11 20.40 9.48
CA ASN A 70 -8.67 20.15 9.28
C ASN A 70 -8.40 19.00 8.30
N LEU A 71 -9.41 18.16 8.03
CA LEU A 71 -9.29 16.98 7.16
C LEU A 71 -9.76 17.24 5.71
N GLY A 72 -10.11 18.49 5.39
CA GLY A 72 -10.68 18.85 4.09
C GLY A 72 -12.11 18.37 3.92
N ASP A 73 -12.49 18.05 2.69
CA ASP A 73 -13.84 17.59 2.38
C ASP A 73 -14.05 16.11 2.76
N PRO A 74 -15.14 15.77 3.47
CA PRO A 74 -15.49 14.39 3.75
C PRO A 74 -15.96 13.69 2.48
N ILE A 75 -15.68 12.39 2.40
CA ILE A 75 -16.17 11.47 1.37
C ILE A 75 -17.69 11.44 1.38
N TRP A 76 -18.30 11.43 2.57
CA TRP A 76 -19.74 11.45 2.73
C TRP A 76 -20.16 12.23 3.97
N ARG A 77 -21.39 12.74 3.92
CA ARG A 77 -22.04 13.50 5.00
C ARG A 77 -23.41 12.90 5.26
N THR A 78 -23.72 12.61 6.53
CA THR A 78 -25.02 12.07 6.95
C THR A 78 -25.51 12.81 8.20
N THR A 79 -26.74 12.56 8.64
CA THR A 79 -27.25 13.07 9.93
C THR A 79 -26.46 12.57 11.13
N ASP A 80 -25.80 11.41 10.97
CA ASP A 80 -25.14 10.70 12.07
C ASP A 80 -23.63 10.95 12.10
N GLY A 81 -23.10 11.72 11.14
CA GLY A 81 -21.69 12.11 11.08
C GLY A 81 -21.11 12.18 9.67
N TYR A 82 -19.78 12.19 9.64
CA TYR A 82 -18.92 12.47 8.51
C TYR A 82 -17.86 11.38 8.35
N GLY A 83 -17.55 11.00 7.11
CA GLY A 83 -16.49 10.05 6.79
C GLY A 83 -15.40 10.70 5.94
N TYR A 84 -14.14 10.47 6.29
CA TYR A 84 -12.97 11.02 5.61
C TYR A 84 -12.06 9.90 5.11
N ASP A 85 -11.28 10.18 4.06
CA ASP A 85 -10.16 9.30 3.67
C ASP A 85 -9.16 9.30 4.83
N ALA A 86 -9.09 8.19 5.56
CA ALA A 86 -8.29 8.10 6.78
C ALA A 86 -6.81 8.41 6.50
N THR A 87 -6.34 8.21 5.26
CA THR A 87 -4.94 8.49 4.89
C THR A 87 -4.56 9.97 5.01
N SER A 88 -5.54 10.88 5.09
CA SER A 88 -5.33 12.31 5.36
C SER A 88 -5.50 12.68 6.84
N ASP A 89 -5.82 11.71 7.70
CA ASP A 89 -6.12 11.91 9.12
C ASP A 89 -5.00 11.32 10.00
N PRO A 90 -4.16 12.17 10.62
CA PRO A 90 -3.08 11.69 11.48
C PRO A 90 -3.55 10.87 12.68
N ALA A 91 -4.72 11.18 13.26
CA ALA A 91 -5.22 10.41 14.41
C ALA A 91 -5.61 8.99 13.99
N ALA A 92 -6.27 8.86 12.83
CA ALA A 92 -6.63 7.58 12.26
C ALA A 92 -5.40 6.75 11.86
N MET A 93 -4.39 7.37 11.23
CA MET A 93 -3.16 6.67 10.85
C MET A 93 -2.33 6.22 12.05
N SER A 94 -2.27 7.01 13.12
CA SER A 94 -1.67 6.58 14.39
C SER A 94 -2.40 5.39 15.00
N ALA A 95 -3.74 5.38 14.96
CA ALA A 95 -4.53 4.25 15.47
C ALA A 95 -4.29 2.97 14.67
N ILE A 96 -4.17 3.05 13.34
CA ILE A 96 -3.81 1.90 12.49
C ILE A 96 -2.40 1.40 12.81
N LEU A 97 -1.41 2.29 12.96
CA LEU A 97 -0.05 1.90 13.35
C LEU A 97 -0.06 1.14 14.69
N GLN A 98 -0.78 1.67 15.69
CA GLN A 98 -0.90 1.02 16.99
C GLN A 98 -1.57 -0.36 16.89
N ALA A 99 -2.62 -0.48 16.06
CA ALA A 99 -3.30 -1.75 15.80
C ALA A 99 -2.35 -2.80 15.20
N ILE A 100 -1.47 -2.39 14.28
CA ILE A 100 -0.41 -3.24 13.70
C ILE A 100 0.58 -3.66 14.79
N MET A 101 1.16 -2.69 15.52
CA MET A 101 2.17 -2.97 16.54
C MET A 101 1.66 -3.86 17.67
N ALA A 102 0.39 -3.74 18.04
CA ALA A 102 -0.25 -4.59 19.04
C ALA A 102 -0.76 -5.93 18.48
N SER A 103 -0.57 -6.21 17.19
CA SER A 103 -1.07 -7.42 16.49
C SER A 103 -2.55 -7.68 16.76
N THR A 104 -3.35 -6.61 16.74
CA THR A 104 -4.80 -6.69 17.01
C THR A 104 -5.52 -7.45 15.90
N SER A 105 -6.66 -8.05 16.22
CA SER A 105 -7.52 -8.68 15.21
C SER A 105 -8.97 -8.32 15.50
N GLY A 106 -9.71 -8.05 14.43
CA GLY A 106 -11.17 -7.94 14.45
C GLY A 106 -11.82 -9.25 14.01
N LYS A 107 -13.12 -9.22 13.80
CA LYS A 107 -13.87 -10.34 13.24
C LYS A 107 -13.44 -10.70 11.81
N ASP A 108 -13.00 -9.72 11.04
CA ASP A 108 -12.79 -9.80 9.59
C ASP A 108 -11.43 -9.28 9.12
N PHE A 109 -10.54 -8.92 10.06
CA PHE A 109 -9.16 -8.58 9.76
C PHE A 109 -8.20 -9.12 10.84
N SER A 110 -6.94 -9.30 10.45
CA SER A 110 -5.83 -9.59 11.35
C SER A 110 -4.68 -8.64 11.06
N CYS A 111 -4.14 -8.04 12.11
CA CYS A 111 -2.89 -7.32 12.05
C CYS A 111 -1.73 -8.25 12.43
N HIS A 112 -0.63 -8.13 11.69
CA HIS A 112 0.59 -8.88 11.90
C HIS A 112 1.74 -7.91 12.13
N SER A 113 2.56 -8.18 13.14
CA SER A 113 3.74 -7.37 13.49
C SER A 113 4.99 -8.24 13.44
N GLU A 114 6.02 -7.74 12.79
CA GLU A 114 7.37 -8.33 12.83
C GLU A 114 8.18 -7.82 14.04
N ASN A 115 7.52 -7.14 14.99
CA ASN A 115 8.10 -6.55 16.21
C ASN A 115 9.33 -5.65 15.91
N PRO A 116 9.15 -4.61 15.09
CA PRO A 116 10.25 -3.76 14.67
C PRO A 116 10.81 -2.92 15.81
N ILE A 117 12.08 -2.54 15.70
CA ILE A 117 12.70 -1.53 16.54
C ILE A 117 12.77 -0.24 15.73
N PHE A 118 11.98 0.77 16.10
CA PHE A 118 12.01 2.06 15.44
C PHE A 118 13.28 2.84 15.83
N GLN A 119 13.94 3.41 14.82
CA GLN A 119 15.15 4.21 15.01
C GLN A 119 14.84 5.59 15.63
N SER A 120 13.61 6.09 15.45
CA SER A 120 13.14 7.35 16.01
C SER A 120 11.80 7.18 16.74
N ASN A 121 11.64 7.96 17.82
CA ASN A 121 10.39 8.09 18.56
C ASN A 121 9.38 9.03 17.89
N ASP A 122 9.81 9.82 16.90
CA ASP A 122 8.87 10.61 16.09
C ASP A 122 8.17 9.69 15.09
N LEU A 123 6.91 9.38 15.40
CA LEU A 123 6.01 8.61 14.55
C LEU A 123 4.86 9.47 14.04
N THR A 124 5.06 10.78 13.91
CA THR A 124 4.04 11.70 13.41
C THR A 124 3.64 11.31 11.98
N PRO A 125 2.37 10.96 11.71
CA PRO A 125 1.94 10.50 10.40
C PRO A 125 1.93 11.63 9.36
N ARG A 126 2.45 11.37 8.17
CA ARG A 126 2.43 12.29 7.03
C ARG A 126 2.14 11.55 5.73
N ARG A 127 1.01 11.88 5.11
CA ARG A 127 0.65 11.33 3.79
C ARG A 127 1.65 11.79 2.73
N TYR A 128 2.14 10.84 1.95
CA TYR A 128 2.92 11.13 0.75
C TYR A 128 2.00 11.51 -0.41
N THR A 129 2.31 12.61 -1.09
CA THR A 129 1.47 13.21 -2.15
C THR A 129 1.96 12.92 -3.56
N GLY A 130 3.04 12.15 -3.73
CA GLY A 130 3.58 11.82 -5.06
C GLY A 130 2.70 10.87 -5.89
N GLU A 131 3.08 10.69 -7.15
CA GLU A 131 2.35 9.83 -8.09
C GLU A 131 2.63 8.35 -7.83
N GLN A 132 1.65 7.66 -7.24
CA GLN A 132 1.65 6.22 -6.95
C GLN A 132 0.27 5.59 -7.20
N SER A 133 0.20 4.32 -7.59
CA SER A 133 -1.07 3.56 -7.69
C SER A 133 -1.66 3.24 -6.30
N ASN A 134 -0.83 3.30 -5.27
CA ASN A 134 -1.19 3.13 -3.87
C ASN A 134 -1.09 4.45 -3.11
N THR A 135 -1.52 4.47 -1.85
CA THR A 135 -1.30 5.62 -0.96
C THR A 135 -0.28 5.26 0.10
N SER A 136 0.71 6.12 0.33
CA SER A 136 1.71 5.91 1.39
C SER A 136 1.59 6.97 2.48
N VAL A 137 1.80 6.57 3.72
CA VAL A 137 1.86 7.43 4.90
C VAL A 137 3.15 7.13 5.65
N PHE A 138 4.00 8.13 5.83
CA PHE A 138 5.23 8.04 6.61
C PHE A 138 4.96 8.32 8.08
N PHE A 139 5.64 7.60 8.97
CA PHE A 139 5.67 7.86 10.41
C PHE A 139 7.07 8.32 10.78
N GLY A 140 7.27 9.65 10.77
CA GLY A 140 8.59 10.26 10.82
C GLY A 140 9.53 9.64 9.77
N ASN A 141 10.75 9.32 10.20
CA ASN A 141 11.75 8.61 9.38
C ASN A 141 11.88 7.13 9.77
N SER A 142 10.96 6.61 10.59
CA SER A 142 11.05 5.25 11.11
C SER A 142 10.36 4.23 10.21
N ALA A 143 9.17 4.56 9.71
CA ALA A 143 8.34 3.61 8.97
C ALA A 143 7.49 4.29 7.88
N MET A 144 7.08 3.50 6.90
CA MET A 144 6.12 3.87 5.87
C MET A 144 5.03 2.81 5.78
N LEU A 145 3.78 3.23 5.92
CA LEU A 145 2.60 2.41 5.63
C LEU A 145 2.22 2.61 4.17
N LYS A 146 2.20 1.52 3.41
CA LYS A 146 1.67 1.47 2.05
C LYS A 146 0.28 0.85 2.09
N ILE A 147 -0.72 1.65 1.75
CA ILE A 147 -2.12 1.27 1.68
C ILE A 147 -2.43 0.86 0.24
N PHE A 148 -2.76 -0.43 0.03
CA PHE A 148 -3.13 -0.94 -1.27
C PHE A 148 -4.51 -0.42 -1.64
N ARG A 149 -4.64 0.22 -2.81
CA ARG A 149 -5.90 0.84 -3.23
C ARG A 149 -6.74 -0.07 -4.12
N LYS A 150 -6.12 -0.73 -5.10
CA LYS A 150 -6.71 -1.85 -5.84
C LYS A 150 -6.24 -3.14 -5.18
N LEU A 151 -7.16 -4.03 -4.86
CA LEU A 151 -6.89 -5.30 -4.20
C LEU A 151 -6.92 -6.46 -5.20
N GLU A 152 -6.03 -7.41 -4.98
CA GLU A 152 -5.99 -8.69 -5.67
C GLU A 152 -6.21 -9.80 -4.63
N PRO A 153 -7.04 -10.81 -4.92
CA PRO A 153 -7.25 -11.92 -4.01
C PRO A 153 -5.96 -12.69 -3.72
N GLY A 154 -5.79 -13.12 -2.48
CA GLY A 154 -4.63 -13.84 -1.99
C GLY A 154 -3.61 -12.92 -1.33
N LYS A 155 -2.39 -13.45 -1.19
CA LYS A 155 -1.28 -12.73 -0.58
C LYS A 155 -0.72 -11.68 -1.54
N ASN A 156 -0.39 -10.52 -1.02
CA ASN A 156 0.25 -9.48 -1.80
C ASN A 156 1.70 -9.83 -2.07
N LEU A 157 2.10 -9.81 -3.34
CA LEU A 157 3.47 -10.13 -3.76
C LEU A 157 4.52 -9.24 -3.09
N ASP A 158 4.22 -7.96 -2.85
CA ASP A 158 5.14 -7.04 -2.18
C ASP A 158 5.42 -7.50 -0.75
N ILE A 159 4.39 -7.94 -0.02
CA ILE A 159 4.54 -8.51 1.32
C ILE A 159 5.37 -9.80 1.27
N GLU A 160 5.04 -10.73 0.37
CA GLU A 160 5.77 -12.00 0.25
C GLU A 160 7.26 -11.79 -0.08
N LEU A 161 7.56 -10.89 -1.03
CA LEU A 161 8.93 -10.57 -1.40
C LEU A 161 9.69 -9.91 -0.25
N HIS A 162 9.07 -8.96 0.45
CA HIS A 162 9.68 -8.33 1.61
C HIS A 162 9.91 -9.31 2.78
N GLN A 163 9.02 -10.28 2.99
CA GLN A 163 9.24 -11.35 3.99
C GLN A 163 10.48 -12.17 3.65
N VAL A 164 10.60 -12.62 2.39
CA VAL A 164 11.72 -13.44 1.92
C VAL A 164 13.05 -12.68 1.92
N LEU A 165 13.02 -11.39 1.63
CA LEU A 165 14.22 -10.55 1.47
C LEU A 165 14.60 -9.76 2.73
N SER A 166 13.79 -9.82 3.79
CA SER A 166 13.97 -9.03 5.02
C SER A 166 15.36 -9.12 5.65
N ASP A 167 16.04 -10.26 5.54
CA ASP A 167 17.35 -10.52 6.13
C ASP A 167 18.54 -10.18 5.23
N THR A 168 18.31 -9.76 3.98
CA THR A 168 19.42 -9.46 3.04
C THR A 168 19.96 -8.05 3.19
N GLY A 169 19.21 -7.13 3.82
CA GLY A 169 19.52 -5.70 3.86
C GLY A 169 19.42 -5.00 2.49
N SER A 170 18.95 -5.70 1.46
CA SER A 170 18.79 -5.15 0.09
C SER A 170 17.43 -4.49 -0.13
N VAL A 171 16.48 -4.71 0.78
CA VAL A 171 15.14 -4.13 0.78
C VAL A 171 14.84 -3.50 2.14
N ALA A 172 13.91 -2.55 2.17
CA ALA A 172 13.37 -2.04 3.41
C ALA A 172 12.75 -3.18 4.23
N GLN A 173 13.03 -3.24 5.53
CA GLN A 173 12.50 -4.30 6.37
C GLN A 173 10.96 -4.26 6.44
N LEU A 174 10.32 -5.43 6.39
CA LEU A 174 8.89 -5.54 6.69
C LEU A 174 8.69 -5.42 8.19
N TYR A 175 7.78 -4.54 8.60
CA TYR A 175 7.45 -4.30 10.00
C TYR A 175 6.08 -4.86 10.40
N GLY A 176 5.20 -5.07 9.42
CA GLY A 176 3.88 -5.64 9.66
C GLY A 176 2.94 -5.43 8.48
N TRP A 177 1.74 -5.97 8.57
CA TRP A 177 0.69 -5.79 7.56
C TRP A 177 -0.69 -6.03 8.18
N ILE A 178 -1.74 -5.63 7.46
CA ILE A 178 -3.13 -5.98 7.80
C ILE A 178 -3.72 -6.78 6.67
N SER A 179 -4.33 -7.91 7.01
CA SER A 179 -4.98 -8.82 6.07
C SER A 179 -6.41 -9.13 6.47
N THR A 180 -7.22 -9.51 5.51
CA THR A 180 -8.48 -10.23 5.68
C THR A 180 -8.27 -11.70 5.30
N VAL A 181 -9.34 -12.49 5.22
CA VAL A 181 -9.26 -13.86 4.68
C VAL A 181 -8.89 -13.86 3.19
N GLU A 182 -9.35 -12.86 2.42
CA GLU A 182 -9.22 -12.85 0.96
C GLU A 182 -8.16 -11.86 0.45
N PHE A 183 -7.86 -10.81 1.20
CA PHE A 183 -7.03 -9.70 0.73
C PHE A 183 -6.03 -9.23 1.78
N ASP A 184 -4.81 -8.94 1.35
CA ASP A 184 -3.90 -8.06 2.08
C ASP A 184 -4.23 -6.58 1.79
N LEU A 185 -4.36 -5.76 2.83
CA LEU A 185 -4.91 -4.40 2.74
C LEU A 185 -3.85 -3.31 2.75
N MET A 186 -2.80 -3.52 3.54
CA MET A 186 -1.72 -2.56 3.74
C MET A 186 -0.50 -3.26 4.32
N MET A 187 0.69 -2.71 4.04
CA MET A 187 1.95 -3.16 4.61
C MET A 187 2.70 -1.99 5.25
N LEU A 188 3.35 -2.26 6.37
CA LEU A 188 4.23 -1.35 7.09
C LEU A 188 5.66 -1.80 6.84
N VAL A 189 6.50 -0.90 6.34
CA VAL A 189 7.92 -1.16 6.08
C VAL A 189 8.79 -0.10 6.72
N GLU A 190 10.08 -0.38 6.84
CA GLU A 190 11.11 0.59 7.16
C GLU A 190 11.05 1.79 6.20
N SER A 191 11.18 2.99 6.75
CA SER A 191 11.37 4.20 5.95
C SER A 191 12.86 4.40 5.70
N ILE A 192 13.26 4.47 4.44
CA ILE A 192 14.64 4.81 4.07
C ILE A 192 14.79 6.33 4.11
N PRO A 193 15.66 6.90 4.97
CA PRO A 193 15.85 8.33 5.04
C PRO A 193 16.63 8.83 3.81
N GLU A 194 16.13 9.92 3.21
CA GLU A 194 16.79 10.63 2.10
C GLU A 194 17.30 9.72 0.96
N PRO A 195 16.46 8.82 0.41
CA PRO A 195 16.89 7.93 -0.65
C PRO A 195 17.23 8.75 -1.90
N ILE A 196 18.37 8.45 -2.52
CA ILE A 196 18.73 9.01 -3.82
C ILE A 196 18.25 8.05 -4.90
N ASP A 197 17.40 8.55 -5.78
CA ASP A 197 16.96 7.80 -6.96
C ASP A 197 18.17 7.45 -7.85
N GLY A 198 18.31 6.17 -8.20
CA GLY A 198 19.46 5.68 -8.96
C GLY A 198 19.56 6.25 -10.37
N TYR A 199 18.43 6.56 -11.01
CA TYR A 199 18.41 7.22 -12.32
C TYR A 199 18.86 8.69 -12.18
N VAL A 200 18.37 9.40 -11.17
CA VAL A 200 18.81 10.78 -10.88
C VAL A 200 20.30 10.84 -10.59
N LEU A 201 20.82 9.91 -9.77
CA LEU A 201 22.25 9.82 -9.47
C LEU A 201 23.08 9.52 -10.72
N ALA A 202 22.64 8.60 -11.57
CA ALA A 202 23.31 8.29 -12.83
C ALA A 202 23.35 9.50 -13.77
N CYS A 203 22.24 10.24 -13.90
CA CYS A 203 22.18 11.48 -14.68
C CYS A 203 23.12 12.56 -14.12
N GLN A 204 23.19 12.72 -12.80
CA GLN A 204 24.09 13.68 -12.16
C GLN A 204 25.57 13.34 -12.39
N LYS A 205 25.95 12.06 -12.28
CA LYS A 205 27.31 11.60 -12.56
C LYS A 205 27.69 11.86 -14.02
N LEU A 206 26.76 11.55 -14.94
CA LEU A 206 26.94 11.84 -16.36
C LEU A 206 27.13 13.34 -16.64
N SER A 207 26.30 14.22 -16.05
CA SER A 207 26.41 15.67 -16.26
C SER A 207 27.73 16.25 -15.74
N ASN A 208 28.30 15.64 -14.70
CA ASN A 208 29.59 16.04 -14.13
C ASN A 208 30.80 15.41 -14.82
N ASN A 209 30.59 14.58 -15.85
CA ASN A 209 31.62 13.77 -16.50
C ASN A 209 32.38 12.86 -15.52
N GLU A 210 31.67 12.35 -14.50
CA GLU A 210 32.16 11.42 -13.48
C GLU A 210 31.80 9.97 -13.85
N SER A 211 32.66 9.02 -13.47
CA SER A 211 32.38 7.59 -13.67
C SER A 211 31.22 7.11 -12.79
N PHE A 212 30.35 6.28 -13.35
CA PHE A 212 29.28 5.55 -12.65
C PHE A 212 29.60 4.04 -12.49
N SER A 213 30.77 3.58 -12.96
CA SER A 213 31.07 2.15 -13.08
C SER A 213 31.05 1.41 -11.74
N ASP A 214 31.60 2.00 -10.67
CA ASP A 214 31.63 1.35 -9.35
C ASP A 214 30.23 1.23 -8.75
N LEU A 215 29.39 2.27 -8.92
CA LEU A 215 27.99 2.26 -8.49
C LEU A 215 27.18 1.21 -9.27
N ALA A 216 27.40 1.10 -10.58
CA ALA A 216 26.78 0.08 -11.41
C ALA A 216 27.23 -1.34 -11.01
N GLY A 217 28.51 -1.53 -10.68
CA GLY A 217 29.04 -2.79 -10.17
C GLY A 217 28.38 -3.21 -8.84
N ASN A 218 28.29 -2.28 -7.89
CA ASN A 218 27.62 -2.50 -6.60
C ASN A 218 26.12 -2.81 -6.76
N LEU A 219 25.43 -2.08 -7.65
CA LEU A 219 24.03 -2.35 -7.97
C LEU A 219 23.85 -3.75 -8.59
N GLY A 220 24.76 -4.16 -9.47
CA GLY A 220 24.76 -5.50 -10.05
C GLY A 220 24.94 -6.60 -9.00
N GLN A 221 25.83 -6.39 -8.02
CA GLN A 221 26.01 -7.32 -6.91
C GLN A 221 24.76 -7.42 -6.03
N ALA A 222 24.18 -6.27 -5.63
CA ALA A 222 22.97 -6.25 -4.81
C ALA A 222 21.78 -6.94 -5.53
N LEU A 223 21.62 -6.72 -6.83
CA LEU A 223 20.59 -7.38 -7.63
C LEU A 223 20.81 -8.90 -7.71
N ALA A 224 22.07 -9.35 -7.85
CA ALA A 224 22.40 -10.77 -7.86
C ALA A 224 22.08 -11.43 -6.50
N GLU A 225 22.36 -10.76 -5.38
CA GLU A 225 22.02 -11.23 -4.03
C GLU A 225 20.49 -11.41 -3.86
N VAL A 226 19.70 -10.43 -4.31
CA VAL A 226 18.23 -10.52 -4.33
C VAL A 226 17.77 -11.73 -5.17
N HIS A 227 18.26 -11.87 -6.39
CA HIS A 227 17.87 -12.98 -7.27
C HIS A 227 18.23 -14.36 -6.67
N LEU A 228 19.41 -14.49 -6.09
CA LEU A 228 19.83 -15.74 -5.45
C LEU A 228 18.97 -16.06 -4.24
N LYS A 229 18.64 -15.07 -3.40
CA LYS A 229 17.77 -15.27 -2.24
C LYS A 229 16.36 -15.70 -2.65
N LEU A 230 15.77 -15.05 -3.66
CA LEU A 230 14.46 -15.42 -4.19
C LEU A 230 14.47 -16.84 -4.76
N SER A 231 15.45 -17.17 -5.61
CA SER A 231 15.60 -18.51 -6.19
C SER A 231 15.76 -19.60 -5.12
N ASN A 232 16.52 -19.35 -4.07
CA ASN A 232 16.73 -20.31 -2.99
C ASN A 232 15.49 -20.50 -2.11
N SER A 233 14.69 -19.44 -1.92
CA SER A 233 13.55 -19.46 -0.98
C SER A 233 12.24 -19.86 -1.64
N LEU A 234 12.04 -19.46 -2.91
CA LEU A 234 10.82 -19.69 -3.68
C LEU A 234 10.98 -20.79 -4.74
N GLY A 235 12.20 -21.26 -4.96
CA GLY A 235 12.54 -22.18 -6.03
C GLY A 235 12.80 -21.47 -7.36
N SER A 236 13.16 -22.27 -8.36
CA SER A 236 13.33 -21.81 -9.74
C SER A 236 12.82 -22.89 -10.71
N ASP A 237 12.38 -22.44 -11.89
CA ASP A 237 11.97 -23.31 -12.99
C ASP A 237 12.45 -22.74 -14.33
N VAL A 238 12.51 -23.61 -15.35
CA VAL A 238 12.91 -23.25 -16.71
C VAL A 238 11.66 -23.07 -17.57
N ALA A 239 11.42 -21.85 -18.02
CA ALA A 239 10.29 -21.54 -18.89
C ALA A 239 10.74 -21.12 -20.29
N ASN A 240 9.90 -21.39 -21.29
CA ASN A 240 10.12 -20.93 -22.65
C ASN A 240 9.87 -19.42 -22.74
N GLY A 241 10.89 -18.64 -23.09
CA GLY A 241 10.80 -17.17 -23.15
C GLY A 241 9.71 -16.63 -24.07
N ALA A 242 9.41 -17.30 -25.18
CA ALA A 242 8.32 -16.89 -26.09
C ALA A 242 6.93 -17.13 -25.47
N GLN A 243 6.80 -18.15 -24.62
CA GLN A 243 5.56 -18.46 -23.90
C GLN A 243 5.34 -17.50 -22.74
N LEU A 244 6.38 -17.19 -21.96
CA LEU A 244 6.36 -16.14 -20.94
C LEU A 244 6.01 -14.78 -21.54
N GLY A 245 6.62 -14.41 -22.67
CA GLY A 245 6.31 -13.15 -23.35
C GLY A 245 4.84 -13.02 -23.73
N LYS A 246 4.22 -14.11 -24.22
CA LYS A 246 2.77 -14.13 -24.51
C LYS A 246 1.92 -13.97 -23.25
N GLN A 247 2.31 -14.59 -22.14
CA GLN A 247 1.61 -14.46 -20.85
C GLN A 247 1.67 -13.04 -20.29
N PHE A 248 2.82 -12.36 -20.36
CA PHE A 248 2.91 -10.97 -19.89
C PHE A 248 2.07 -10.00 -20.73
N ILE A 249 2.02 -10.21 -22.05
CA ILE A 249 1.17 -9.39 -22.93
C ILE A 249 -0.32 -9.61 -22.62
N SER A 250 -0.74 -10.85 -22.32
CA SER A 250 -2.14 -11.13 -22.02
C SER A 250 -2.61 -10.62 -20.65
N HIS A 251 -1.70 -10.38 -19.70
CA HIS A 251 -2.03 -9.77 -18.40
C HIS A 251 -2.00 -8.23 -18.42
N ALA A 252 -1.43 -7.64 -19.47
CA ALA A 252 -1.38 -6.18 -19.65
C ALA A 252 -2.57 -5.62 -20.46
N GLN A 253 -3.43 -6.49 -20.99
CA GLN A 253 -4.66 -6.17 -21.73
C GLN A 253 -5.89 -6.40 -20.85
#